data_AF-A0A960QA85-F1
#
_entry.id   AF-A0A960QA85-F1
#
_cell.length_a   1.000
_cell.length_b   1.000
_cell.length_c   1.000
_cell.angle_alpha   90.00
_cell.angle_beta   90.00
_cell.angle_gamma   90.00
#
_symmetry.space_group_name_H-M   'P 1'
#
loop_
_entity.id
_entity.type
_entity.pdbx_description
1 polymer ?
#
loop_
_entity_poly.entity_id
_entity_poly.type
_entity_poly.pdbx_seq_one_letter_code
_entity_poly.pdbx_strand_id
1 'polypeptide(L)'
;MFSKTAQIALVATALTLGACAKPPQQEIDGSKAALTAADKAQASRYAADEWAAAQEAQQAVDAEIEAQAGKLGLFRSYDHTKELITEANAKAEAARAAAVANKETARQEAQAKVDAAHASLTAAQNLVTELQACPRKPKGFEADMEVMTGNLTGLEGSVAGLDQAMTGEEYDTAGTEAENLRQQLDVLVADMQSAKEKIGCK
;
A
#
# COMPACT_ATOMS: atom_id res chain seq x y z
N MET A 1 82.61 8.44 13.69
CA MET A 1 82.90 7.65 12.48
C MET A 1 81.92 8.07 11.41
N PHE A 2 82.43 8.74 10.38
CA PHE A 2 81.71 9.29 9.24
C PHE A 2 81.53 8.24 8.13
N SER A 3 80.36 8.30 7.49
CA SER A 3 80.04 8.12 6.06
C SER A 3 80.79 7.08 5.20
N LYS A 4 80.03 6.23 4.50
CA LYS A 4 80.32 5.78 3.12
C LYS A 4 79.03 5.55 2.30
N THR A 5 78.76 6.50 1.39
CA THR A 5 78.44 6.31 -0.06
C THR A 5 77.59 5.09 -0.46
N ALA A 6 76.33 5.26 -0.89
CA ALA A 6 75.91 5.64 -2.24
C ALA A 6 76.27 4.61 -3.33
N GLN A 7 75.26 3.96 -3.93
CA GLN A 7 75.11 3.76 -5.40
C GLN A 7 73.83 2.96 -5.76
N ILE A 8 73.00 3.59 -6.63
CA ILE A 8 72.37 3.03 -7.86
C ILE A 8 71.30 1.94 -7.64
N ALA A 9 70.01 2.28 -7.63
CA ALA A 9 69.13 2.48 -8.79
C ALA A 9 68.83 1.20 -9.61
N LEU A 10 67.70 0.55 -9.29
CA LEU A 10 66.72 0.00 -10.25
C LEU A 10 65.49 -0.47 -9.46
N VAL A 11 64.72 0.44 -8.87
CA VAL A 11 63.38 0.08 -8.39
C VAL A 11 62.50 0.04 -9.61
N ALA A 12 62.18 -1.20 -10.03
CA ALA A 12 61.20 -1.50 -11.03
C ALA A 12 59.97 -0.63 -10.83
N THR A 13 59.67 0.21 -11.83
CA THR A 13 58.35 0.78 -12.00
C THR A 13 57.39 -0.40 -12.14
N ALA A 14 56.84 -0.86 -11.03
CA ALA A 14 55.67 -1.69 -11.02
C ALA A 14 54.58 -0.84 -11.64
N LEU A 15 54.45 -0.97 -12.95
CA LEU A 15 53.22 -0.75 -13.69
C LEU A 15 52.09 -1.33 -12.83
N THR A 16 51.37 -0.47 -12.12
CA THR A 16 50.05 -0.78 -11.53
C THR A 16 49.05 -0.86 -12.68
N LEU A 17 49.35 -1.74 -13.65
CA LEU A 17 48.41 -2.16 -14.67
C LEU A 17 47.42 -3.09 -13.99
N GLY A 18 46.21 -2.57 -13.79
CA GLY A 18 45.04 -3.37 -13.47
C GLY A 18 44.68 -3.39 -11.99
N ALA A 19 44.21 -2.26 -11.46
CA ALA A 19 42.99 -2.36 -10.67
C ALA A 19 41.89 -2.84 -11.64
N CYS A 20 41.78 -4.16 -11.85
CA CYS A 20 40.65 -4.73 -12.56
C CYS A 20 39.40 -4.19 -11.86
N ALA A 21 38.66 -3.28 -12.51
CA ALA A 21 37.47 -2.69 -11.92
C ALA A 21 36.53 -3.85 -11.58
N LYS A 22 36.26 -4.02 -10.29
CA LYS A 22 35.33 -5.02 -9.77
C LYS A 22 33.95 -4.37 -9.68
N PRO A 23 32.85 -5.11 -9.91
CA PRO A 23 31.52 -4.55 -9.74
C PRO A 23 31.34 -3.90 -8.35
N PRO A 24 30.59 -2.80 -8.23
CA PRO A 24 30.28 -2.14 -6.96
C PRO A 24 29.23 -2.96 -6.19
N GLN A 25 29.64 -4.13 -5.68
CA GLN A 25 28.72 -5.15 -5.15
C GLN A 25 27.89 -4.63 -3.98
N GLN A 26 28.51 -3.87 -3.08
CA GLN A 26 27.83 -3.32 -1.90
C GLN A 26 26.70 -2.36 -2.32
N GLU A 27 26.93 -1.55 -3.33
CA GLU A 27 25.96 -0.59 -3.86
C GLU A 27 24.84 -1.30 -4.63
N ILE A 28 25.17 -2.35 -5.39
CA ILE A 28 24.19 -3.22 -6.07
C ILE A 28 23.25 -3.89 -5.05
N ASP A 29 23.82 -4.48 -4.01
CA ASP A 29 23.03 -5.14 -2.94
C ASP A 29 22.16 -4.12 -2.21
N GLY A 30 22.67 -2.90 -2.00
CA GLY A 30 21.91 -1.77 -1.46
C GLY A 30 20.69 -1.40 -2.31
N SER A 31 20.86 -1.31 -3.63
CA SER A 31 19.76 -1.02 -4.57
C SER A 31 18.66 -2.08 -4.53
N LYS A 32 19.05 -3.36 -4.51
CA LYS A 32 18.10 -4.48 -4.38
C LYS A 32 17.38 -4.48 -3.03
N ALA A 33 18.08 -4.11 -1.96
CA ALA A 33 17.48 -3.94 -0.65
C ALA A 33 16.46 -2.78 -0.62
N ALA A 34 16.74 -1.68 -1.32
CA ALA A 34 15.80 -0.56 -1.45
C ALA A 34 14.50 -0.97 -2.17
N LEU A 35 14.60 -1.71 -3.28
CA LEU A 35 13.43 -2.30 -3.94
C LEU A 35 12.64 -3.24 -3.03
N THR A 36 13.35 -4.09 -2.28
CA THR A 36 12.70 -4.98 -1.31
C THR A 36 11.97 -4.20 -0.22
N ALA A 37 12.51 -3.05 0.20
CA ALA A 37 11.85 -2.18 1.17
C ALA A 37 10.59 -1.51 0.60
N ALA A 38 10.62 -1.09 -0.67
CA ALA A 38 9.45 -0.58 -1.37
C ALA A 38 8.36 -1.66 -1.58
N ASP A 39 8.74 -2.89 -1.94
CA ASP A 39 7.82 -4.02 -2.06
C ASP A 39 7.15 -4.37 -0.71
N LYS A 40 7.93 -4.39 0.38
CA LYS A 40 7.39 -4.56 1.75
C LYS A 40 6.43 -3.44 2.16
N ALA A 41 6.62 -2.24 1.63
CA ALA A 41 5.68 -1.13 1.79
C ALA A 41 4.45 -1.25 0.86
N GLN A 42 4.34 -2.34 0.10
CA GLN A 42 3.29 -2.62 -0.86
C GLN A 42 3.23 -1.59 -2.00
N ALA A 43 4.39 -1.13 -2.48
CA ALA A 43 4.48 -0.14 -3.55
C ALA A 43 3.81 -0.60 -4.85
N SER A 44 3.81 -1.89 -5.16
CA SER A 44 3.07 -2.42 -6.32
C SER A 44 1.57 -2.16 -6.28
N ARG A 45 0.99 -2.07 -5.07
CA ARG A 45 -0.45 -1.78 -4.85
C ARG A 45 -0.71 -0.29 -4.70
N TYR A 46 0.06 0.39 -3.85
CA TYR A 46 -0.24 1.76 -3.43
C TYR A 46 0.57 2.84 -4.17
N ALA A 47 1.56 2.47 -5.00
CA ALA A 47 2.40 3.39 -5.76
C ALA A 47 2.87 2.74 -7.08
N ALA A 48 1.92 2.24 -7.87
CA ALA A 48 2.20 1.38 -9.03
C ALA A 48 3.13 2.05 -10.06
N ASP A 49 2.95 3.34 -10.31
CA ASP A 49 3.76 4.09 -11.28
C ASP A 49 5.20 4.28 -10.77
N GLU A 50 5.38 4.68 -9.51
CA GLU A 50 6.71 4.81 -8.90
C GLU A 50 7.39 3.44 -8.77
N TRP A 51 6.64 2.39 -8.47
CA TRP A 51 7.14 1.02 -8.41
C TRP A 51 7.60 0.53 -9.79
N ALA A 52 6.86 0.81 -10.85
CA ALA A 52 7.28 0.52 -12.21
C ALA A 52 8.59 1.25 -12.58
N ALA A 53 8.67 2.55 -12.25
CA ALA A 53 9.89 3.34 -12.49
C ALA A 53 11.10 2.83 -11.69
N ALA A 54 10.90 2.35 -10.46
CA ALA A 54 11.97 1.76 -9.66
C ALA A 54 12.47 0.42 -10.25
N GLN A 55 11.55 -0.41 -10.75
CA GLN A 55 11.91 -1.67 -11.42
C GLN A 55 12.66 -1.42 -12.74
N GLU A 56 12.22 -0.45 -13.54
CA GLU A 56 12.90 -0.05 -14.78
C GLU A 56 14.33 0.44 -14.50
N ALA A 57 14.50 1.31 -13.49
CA ALA A 57 15.81 1.82 -13.11
C ALA A 57 16.74 0.68 -12.63
N GLN A 58 16.24 -0.31 -11.89
CA GLN A 58 17.03 -1.48 -11.50
C GLN A 58 17.39 -2.36 -12.71
N GLN A 59 16.49 -2.53 -13.67
CA GLN A 59 16.81 -3.26 -14.90
C GLN A 59 17.93 -2.57 -15.69
N ALA A 60 17.97 -1.24 -15.70
CA ALA A 60 19.08 -0.49 -16.29
C ALA A 60 20.41 -0.76 -15.56
N VAL A 61 20.41 -0.82 -14.23
CA VAL A 61 21.58 -1.23 -13.43
C VAL A 61 22.07 -2.62 -13.85
N ASP A 62 21.15 -3.59 -13.90
CA ASP A 62 21.49 -4.98 -14.23
C ASP A 62 22.03 -5.10 -15.68
N ALA A 63 21.41 -4.41 -16.64
CA ALA A 63 21.86 -4.38 -18.03
C ALA A 63 23.26 -3.77 -18.20
N GLU A 64 23.56 -2.68 -17.48
CA GLU A 64 24.90 -2.07 -17.51
C GLU A 64 25.95 -2.97 -16.87
N ILE A 65 25.63 -3.66 -15.77
CA ILE A 65 26.54 -4.65 -15.14
C ILE A 65 26.91 -5.75 -16.14
N GLU A 66 25.93 -6.29 -16.86
CA GLU A 66 26.13 -7.30 -17.90
C GLU A 66 26.98 -6.75 -19.06
N ALA A 67 26.69 -5.54 -19.54
CA ALA A 67 27.47 -4.88 -20.57
C ALA A 67 28.93 -4.69 -20.17
N GLN A 68 29.19 -4.33 -18.91
CA GLN A 68 30.54 -4.20 -18.35
C GLN A 68 31.23 -5.56 -18.15
N ALA A 69 30.48 -6.60 -17.77
CA ALA A 69 31.01 -7.96 -17.64
C ALA A 69 31.51 -8.51 -18.98
N GLY A 70 30.86 -8.16 -20.10
CA GLY A 70 31.26 -8.54 -21.45
C GLY A 70 32.52 -7.85 -21.98
N LYS A 71 32.98 -6.76 -21.34
CA LYS A 71 34.21 -6.04 -21.74
C LYS A 71 35.46 -6.71 -21.18
N LEU A 72 36.57 -6.60 -21.92
CA LEU A 72 37.90 -6.98 -21.42
C LEU A 72 38.25 -6.11 -20.21
N GLY A 73 38.93 -6.66 -19.21
CA GLY A 73 39.16 -5.99 -17.92
C GLY A 73 39.83 -4.61 -18.00
N LEU A 74 40.60 -4.31 -19.07
CA LEU A 74 41.22 -3.01 -19.31
C LEU A 74 40.25 -1.93 -19.82
N PHE A 75 39.11 -2.32 -20.39
CA PHE A 75 38.08 -1.42 -20.95
C PHE A 75 36.83 -1.31 -20.05
N ARG A 76 36.85 -1.95 -18.89
CA ARG A 76 35.73 -1.99 -17.95
C ARG A 76 35.78 -0.78 -17.00
N SER A 77 34.64 -0.10 -16.84
CA SER A 77 34.43 0.93 -15.81
C SER A 77 33.03 0.80 -15.25
N TYR A 78 32.88 0.96 -13.93
CA TYR A 78 31.59 0.92 -13.25
C TYR A 78 31.10 2.30 -12.81
N ASP A 79 31.66 3.38 -13.35
CA ASP A 79 31.25 4.74 -12.96
C ASP A 79 29.80 5.01 -13.39
N HIS A 80 29.45 4.67 -14.63
CA HIS A 80 28.06 4.76 -15.08
C HIS A 80 27.13 3.82 -14.30
N THR A 81 27.60 2.62 -13.94
CA THR A 81 26.84 1.71 -13.07
C THR A 81 26.52 2.35 -11.71
N LYS A 82 27.44 3.12 -11.12
CA LYS A 82 27.19 3.84 -9.86
C LYS A 82 26.16 4.95 -10.01
N GLU A 83 26.16 5.65 -11.14
CA GLU A 83 25.13 6.64 -11.46
C GLU A 83 23.75 5.99 -11.55
N LEU A 84 23.63 4.88 -12.30
CA LEU A 84 22.40 4.11 -12.42
C LEU A 84 21.93 3.55 -11.07
N ILE A 85 22.85 3.08 -10.22
CA ILE A 85 22.52 2.64 -8.86
C ILE A 85 21.98 3.80 -8.02
N THR A 86 22.55 5.00 -8.15
CA THR A 86 22.06 6.18 -7.44
C THR A 86 20.64 6.53 -7.86
N GLU A 87 20.36 6.45 -9.16
CA GLU A 87 19.00 6.64 -9.70
C GLU A 87 18.03 5.57 -9.23
N ALA A 88 18.40 4.29 -9.34
CA ALA A 88 17.58 3.17 -8.89
C ALA A 88 17.23 3.26 -7.39
N ASN A 89 18.20 3.63 -6.56
CA ASN A 89 17.96 3.90 -5.13
C ASN A 89 16.96 5.04 -4.91
N ALA A 90 17.11 6.16 -5.64
CA ALA A 90 16.20 7.29 -5.52
C ALA A 90 14.76 6.92 -5.95
N LYS A 91 14.61 6.15 -7.02
CA LYS A 91 13.30 5.67 -7.51
C LYS A 91 12.67 4.66 -6.55
N ALA A 92 13.45 3.73 -6.00
CA ALA A 92 12.97 2.77 -5.00
C ALA A 92 12.51 3.47 -3.73
N GLU A 93 13.25 4.48 -3.25
CA GLU A 93 12.85 5.27 -2.09
C GLU A 93 11.59 6.11 -2.37
N ALA A 94 11.48 6.70 -3.57
CA ALA A 94 10.26 7.39 -3.98
C ALA A 94 9.04 6.45 -4.00
N ALA A 95 9.20 5.24 -4.55
CA ALA A 95 8.15 4.22 -4.55
C ALA A 95 7.75 3.82 -3.13
N ARG A 96 8.71 3.61 -2.22
CA ARG A 96 8.45 3.31 -0.81
C ARG A 96 7.69 4.45 -0.12
N ALA A 97 8.13 5.69 -0.30
CA ALA A 97 7.52 6.86 0.33
C ALA A 97 6.09 7.08 -0.17
N ALA A 98 5.88 7.00 -1.49
CA ALA A 98 4.56 7.08 -2.10
C ALA A 98 3.65 5.96 -1.59
N ALA A 99 4.15 4.72 -1.50
CA ALA A 99 3.36 3.59 -1.01
C ALA A 99 2.88 3.80 0.43
N VAL A 100 3.75 4.27 1.33
CA VAL A 100 3.37 4.57 2.72
C VAL A 100 2.32 5.68 2.79
N ALA A 101 2.51 6.77 2.05
CA ALA A 101 1.58 7.90 2.05
C ALA A 101 0.20 7.53 1.46
N ASN A 102 0.20 6.83 0.32
CA ASN A 102 -1.02 6.42 -0.37
C ASN A 102 -1.76 5.33 0.41
N LYS A 103 -1.03 4.41 1.06
CA LYS A 103 -1.63 3.40 1.96
C LYS A 103 -2.31 4.04 3.16
N GLU A 104 -1.69 5.04 3.79
CA GLU A 104 -2.33 5.77 4.90
C GLU A 104 -3.57 6.53 4.44
N THR A 105 -3.52 7.13 3.24
CA THR A 105 -4.70 7.77 2.62
C THR A 105 -5.82 6.76 2.40
N ALA A 106 -5.51 5.61 1.80
CA ALA A 106 -6.47 4.53 1.59
C ALA A 106 -7.06 4.01 2.91
N ARG A 107 -6.24 3.88 3.96
CA ARG A 107 -6.71 3.53 5.31
C ARG A 107 -7.73 4.54 5.85
N GLN A 108 -7.44 5.83 5.75
CA GLN A 108 -8.33 6.89 6.24
C GLN A 108 -9.65 6.93 5.45
N GLU A 109 -9.59 6.79 4.13
CA GLU A 109 -10.78 6.74 3.28
C GLU A 109 -11.64 5.51 3.57
N ALA A 110 -11.02 4.33 3.73
CA ALA A 110 -11.72 3.11 4.10
C ALA A 110 -12.34 3.24 5.49
N GLN A 111 -11.62 3.77 6.48
CA GLN A 111 -12.15 4.02 7.82
C GLN A 111 -13.36 4.94 7.79
N ALA A 112 -13.32 6.03 7.02
CA ALA A 112 -14.45 6.94 6.91
C ALA A 112 -15.70 6.25 6.34
N LYS A 113 -15.53 5.34 5.38
CA LYS A 113 -16.64 4.54 4.82
C LYS A 113 -17.18 3.52 5.82
N VAL A 114 -16.29 2.85 6.56
CA VAL A 114 -16.68 1.92 7.65
C VAL A 114 -17.47 2.65 8.73
N ASP A 115 -16.99 3.82 9.16
CA ASP A 115 -17.68 4.65 10.15
C ASP A 115 -19.07 5.09 9.65
N ALA A 116 -19.19 5.45 8.37
CA ALA A 116 -20.47 5.80 7.76
C ALA A 116 -21.44 4.60 7.68
N ALA A 117 -20.94 3.40 7.39
CA ALA A 117 -21.73 2.18 7.42
C ALA A 117 -22.23 1.87 8.85
N HIS A 118 -21.37 2.00 9.86
CA HIS A 118 -21.75 1.84 11.27
C HIS A 118 -22.79 2.87 11.72
N ALA A 119 -22.66 4.13 11.30
CA ALA A 119 -23.64 5.16 11.59
C ALA A 119 -25.02 4.82 10.98
N SER A 120 -25.03 4.34 9.73
CA SER A 120 -26.26 3.92 9.05
C SER A 120 -26.90 2.71 9.72
N LEU A 121 -26.07 1.78 10.22
CA LEU A 121 -26.53 0.62 10.96
C LEU A 121 -27.19 1.02 12.29
N THR A 122 -26.54 1.92 13.04
CA THR A 122 -27.10 2.47 14.28
C THR A 122 -28.40 3.21 14.03
N ALA A 123 -28.49 3.99 12.94
CA ALA A 123 -29.73 4.67 12.55
C ALA A 123 -30.86 3.67 12.25
N ALA A 124 -30.55 2.58 11.55
CA ALA A 124 -31.51 1.52 11.27
C ALA A 124 -32.00 0.83 12.57
N GLN A 125 -31.09 0.47 13.48
CA GLN A 125 -31.42 -0.12 14.78
C GLN A 125 -32.31 0.78 15.64
N ASN A 126 -32.02 2.09 15.67
CA ASN A 126 -32.82 3.06 16.40
C ASN A 126 -34.24 3.15 15.80
N LEU A 127 -34.37 3.19 14.48
CA LEU A 127 -35.68 3.23 13.82
C LEU A 127 -36.51 1.98 14.06
N VAL A 128 -35.89 0.79 14.08
CA VAL A 128 -36.58 -0.45 14.49
C VAL A 128 -37.14 -0.31 15.90
N THR A 129 -36.33 0.20 16.84
CA THR A 129 -36.74 0.39 18.24
C THR A 129 -37.89 1.41 18.35
N GLU A 130 -37.80 2.53 17.64
CA GLU A 130 -38.85 3.56 17.60
C GLU A 130 -40.17 3.04 17.00
N LEU A 131 -40.09 2.30 15.91
CA LEU A 131 -41.27 1.67 15.28
C LEU A 131 -41.92 0.66 16.23
N GLN A 132 -41.14 -0.18 16.92
CA GLN A 132 -41.68 -1.15 17.89
C GLN A 132 -42.38 -0.48 19.08
N ALA A 133 -41.83 0.65 19.53
CA ALA A 133 -42.39 1.47 20.60
C ALA A 133 -43.64 2.25 20.16
N CYS A 134 -43.95 2.28 18.87
CA CYS A 134 -45.08 3.03 18.36
C CYS A 134 -46.42 2.50 18.92
N PRO A 135 -47.29 3.39 19.47
CA PRO A 135 -48.61 2.97 19.95
C PRO A 135 -49.51 2.46 18.82
N ARG A 136 -49.34 2.99 17.61
CA ARG A 136 -50.17 2.66 16.45
C ARG A 136 -49.52 1.54 15.64
N LYS A 137 -50.11 0.36 15.69
CA LYS A 137 -49.67 -0.83 14.95
C LYS A 137 -50.77 -1.24 13.96
N PRO A 138 -50.69 -0.84 12.68
CA PRO A 138 -51.67 -1.22 11.67
C PRO A 138 -51.65 -2.73 11.40
N LYS A 139 -52.69 -3.26 10.74
CA LYS A 139 -52.73 -4.67 10.33
C LYS A 139 -51.53 -4.99 9.42
N GLY A 140 -50.78 -6.05 9.75
CA GLY A 140 -49.57 -6.45 9.01
C GLY A 140 -48.26 -5.96 9.63
N PHE A 141 -48.31 -4.99 10.55
CA PHE A 141 -47.13 -4.38 11.16
C PHE A 141 -46.15 -5.40 11.77
N GLU A 142 -46.63 -6.40 12.50
CA GLU A 142 -45.75 -7.38 13.14
C GLU A 142 -44.98 -8.22 12.11
N ALA A 143 -45.61 -8.61 11.02
CA ALA A 143 -44.96 -9.35 9.94
C ALA A 143 -43.94 -8.47 9.20
N ASP A 144 -44.28 -7.20 8.93
CA ASP A 144 -43.37 -6.25 8.31
C ASP A 144 -42.13 -5.99 9.20
N MET A 145 -42.34 -5.86 10.52
CA MET A 145 -41.25 -5.68 11.49
C MET A 145 -40.36 -6.92 11.61
N GLU A 146 -40.91 -8.13 11.52
CA GLU A 146 -40.14 -9.38 11.50
C GLU A 146 -39.22 -9.42 10.28
N VAL A 147 -39.74 -9.10 9.10
CA VAL A 147 -38.95 -9.03 7.85
C VAL A 147 -37.87 -7.95 7.94
N MET A 148 -38.20 -6.74 8.41
CA MET A 148 -37.22 -5.66 8.55
C MET A 148 -36.10 -6.02 9.54
N THR A 149 -36.44 -6.60 10.69
CA THR A 149 -35.46 -7.01 11.69
C THR A 149 -34.57 -8.14 11.16
N GLY A 150 -35.14 -9.09 10.41
CA GLY A 150 -34.39 -10.14 9.74
C GLY A 150 -33.40 -9.59 8.70
N ASN A 151 -33.84 -8.65 7.87
CA ASN A 151 -32.97 -7.98 6.90
C ASN A 151 -31.84 -7.23 7.59
N LEU A 152 -32.15 -6.45 8.63
CA LEU A 152 -31.16 -5.72 9.43
C LEU A 152 -30.14 -6.67 10.06
N THR A 153 -30.58 -7.78 10.64
CA THR A 153 -29.70 -8.81 11.21
C THR A 153 -28.76 -9.40 10.15
N GLY A 154 -29.26 -9.60 8.93
CA GLY A 154 -28.43 -10.06 7.80
C GLY A 154 -27.33 -9.04 7.44
N LEU A 155 -27.66 -7.75 7.43
CA LEU A 155 -26.73 -6.66 7.16
C LEU A 155 -25.71 -6.45 8.30
N GLU A 156 -26.14 -6.60 9.55
CA GLU A 156 -25.26 -6.59 10.73
C GLU A 156 -24.16 -7.65 10.63
N GLY A 157 -24.48 -8.82 10.08
CA GLY A 157 -23.51 -9.89 9.84
C GLY A 157 -22.35 -9.50 8.92
N SER A 158 -22.53 -8.49 8.06
CA SER A 158 -21.48 -8.02 7.14
C SER A 158 -20.43 -7.14 7.81
N VAL A 159 -20.69 -6.60 9.00
CA VAL A 159 -19.78 -5.68 9.71
C VAL A 159 -18.44 -6.34 10.06
N ALA A 160 -18.48 -7.61 10.49
CA ALA A 160 -17.26 -8.34 10.85
C ALA A 160 -16.27 -8.47 9.66
N GLY A 161 -16.78 -8.54 8.43
CA GLY A 161 -15.96 -8.55 7.22
C GLY A 161 -15.19 -7.25 7.02
N LEU A 162 -15.83 -6.11 7.33
CA LEU A 162 -15.21 -4.79 7.25
C LEU A 162 -14.03 -4.66 8.20
N ASP A 163 -14.24 -5.04 9.47
CA ASP A 163 -13.19 -4.99 10.50
C ASP A 163 -12.02 -5.92 10.18
N GLN A 164 -12.32 -7.10 9.64
CA GLN A 164 -11.31 -8.05 9.19
C GLN A 164 -10.50 -7.48 8.02
N ALA A 165 -11.15 -6.88 7.02
CA ALA A 165 -10.48 -6.26 5.89
C ALA A 165 -9.62 -5.06 6.32
N MET A 166 -10.10 -4.23 7.24
CA MET A 166 -9.31 -3.13 7.82
C MET A 166 -8.08 -3.64 8.57
N THR A 167 -8.23 -4.70 9.37
CA THR A 167 -7.11 -5.34 10.10
C THR A 167 -6.12 -6.02 9.17
N GLY A 168 -6.60 -6.61 8.07
CA GLY A 168 -5.80 -7.22 7.02
C GLY A 168 -5.13 -6.21 6.07
N GLU A 169 -5.32 -4.90 6.30
CA GLU A 169 -4.83 -3.83 5.43
C GLU A 169 -5.37 -3.91 3.99
N GLU A 170 -6.55 -4.52 3.83
CA GLU A 170 -7.29 -4.64 2.59
C GLU A 170 -8.24 -3.46 2.42
N TYR A 171 -7.70 -2.24 2.46
CA TYR A 171 -8.49 -1.01 2.55
C TYR A 171 -9.43 -0.79 1.37
N ASP A 172 -9.05 -1.19 0.15
CA ASP A 172 -9.94 -1.13 -1.02
C ASP A 172 -11.18 -2.03 -0.86
N THR A 173 -10.97 -3.25 -0.33
CA THR A 173 -12.03 -4.22 -0.04
C THR A 173 -12.94 -3.67 1.05
N ALA A 174 -12.35 -3.26 2.18
CA ALA A 174 -13.08 -2.67 3.31
C ALA A 174 -13.94 -1.47 2.89
N GLY A 175 -13.35 -0.54 2.12
CA GLY A 175 -14.05 0.64 1.63
C GLY A 175 -15.19 0.30 0.67
N THR A 176 -15.01 -0.68 -0.22
CA THR A 176 -16.06 -1.09 -1.18
C THR A 176 -17.22 -1.80 -0.48
N GLU A 177 -16.92 -2.72 0.42
CA GLU A 177 -17.92 -3.45 1.19
C GLU A 177 -18.68 -2.53 2.14
N ALA A 178 -17.98 -1.61 2.82
CA ALA A 178 -18.60 -0.63 3.70
C ALA A 178 -19.57 0.28 2.95
N GLU A 179 -19.18 0.76 1.76
CA GLU A 179 -20.03 1.60 0.93
C GLU A 179 -21.29 0.85 0.45
N ASN A 180 -21.16 -0.41 0.06
CA ASN A 180 -22.29 -1.25 -0.31
C ASN A 180 -23.23 -1.49 0.88
N LEU A 181 -22.69 -1.84 2.04
CA LEU A 181 -23.45 -2.02 3.27
C LEU A 181 -24.21 -0.74 3.64
N ARG A 182 -23.52 0.41 3.60
CA ARG A 182 -24.10 1.73 3.85
C ARG A 182 -25.29 1.99 2.93
N GLN A 183 -25.15 1.76 1.62
CA GLN A 183 -26.23 1.99 0.66
C GLN A 183 -27.47 1.12 0.96
N GLN A 184 -27.29 -0.15 1.32
CA GLN A 184 -28.39 -1.04 1.69
C GLN A 184 -29.07 -0.57 2.99
N LEU A 185 -28.30 -0.14 3.98
CA LEU A 185 -28.81 0.40 5.23
C LEU A 185 -29.56 1.73 5.03
N ASP A 186 -29.06 2.62 4.17
CA ASP A 186 -29.72 3.89 3.86
C ASP A 186 -31.09 3.69 3.21
N VAL A 187 -31.22 2.71 2.31
CA VAL A 187 -32.51 2.32 1.73
C VAL A 187 -33.46 1.83 2.83
N LEU A 188 -32.98 0.94 3.70
CA LEU A 188 -33.79 0.42 4.81
C LEU A 188 -34.21 1.53 5.78
N VAL A 189 -33.31 2.46 6.10
CA VAL A 189 -33.58 3.65 6.93
C VAL A 189 -34.66 4.52 6.28
N ALA A 190 -34.56 4.81 4.98
CA ALA A 190 -35.53 5.62 4.27
C ALA A 190 -36.93 4.95 4.23
N ASP A 191 -36.98 3.63 4.04
CA ASP A 191 -38.21 2.86 4.08
C ASP A 191 -38.85 2.88 5.46
N MET A 192 -38.06 2.72 6.52
CA MET A 192 -38.54 2.79 7.90
C MET A 192 -39.02 4.18 8.30
N GLN A 193 -38.32 5.24 7.89
CA GLN A 193 -38.77 6.62 8.09
C GLN A 193 -40.11 6.86 7.40
N SER A 194 -40.23 6.44 6.14
CA SER A 194 -41.48 6.55 5.38
C SER A 194 -42.62 5.76 6.05
N ALA A 195 -42.34 4.59 6.62
CA ALA A 195 -43.31 3.80 7.37
C ALA A 195 -43.72 4.51 8.67
N LYS A 196 -42.75 5.03 9.43
CA LYS A 196 -42.94 5.79 10.67
C LYS A 196 -43.88 6.98 10.46
N GLU A 197 -43.67 7.74 9.38
CA GLU A 197 -44.52 8.86 8.98
C GLU A 197 -45.95 8.44 8.63
N LYS A 198 -46.11 7.39 7.80
CA LYS A 198 -47.43 6.89 7.37
C LYS A 198 -48.28 6.38 8.52
N ILE A 199 -47.67 5.76 9.53
CA ILE A 199 -48.39 5.32 10.72
C ILE A 199 -48.56 6.44 11.75
N GLY A 200 -48.06 7.65 11.48
CA GLY A 200 -48.17 8.80 12.37
C GLY A 200 -47.41 8.61 13.68
N CYS A 201 -46.32 7.84 13.67
CA CYS A 201 -45.45 7.72 14.82
C CYS A 201 -44.59 8.97 14.94
N LYS A 202 -44.70 9.68 16.07
CA LYS A 202 -43.87 10.85 16.36
C LYS A 202 -42.66 10.41 17.17
#